data_AF-A0A1H6M328-F1
#
_entry.id   AF-A0A1H6M328-F1
#
_cell.length_a   1.000
_cell.length_b   1.000
_cell.length_c   1.000
_cell.angle_alpha   90.00
_cell.angle_beta   90.00
_cell.angle_gamma   90.00
#
_symmetry.space_group_name_H-M   'P 1'
#
loop_
_entity.id
_entity.type
_entity.pdbx_description
1 polymer ?
#
loop_
_entity_poly.entity_id
_entity_poly.type
_entity_poly.pdbx_seq_one_letter_code
_entity_poly.pdbx_strand_id
1 'polypeptide(L)'
;MIRVALTCAAIGCAVLSACANTVAGTPVAGQGVIAGSAAPSSSARPIPGPPAVVEAGEQPGVVPTAAPAPAGATCAPDEPPPVGVTASIDDPAAPKITVALPTGWSTSAGDGDVGARLTGPDGETATVTIRRTPLDPGAAFEQYADDALGASTVSSVSVLPGDLCGYSGQKLLGSWSESPQRAVTFGDRIAHIPTGETAYLVAVHVEAPVRTSDFDPLTSPLLDDFSVAIPS
;
A
#
# COMPACT_ATOMS: atom_id res chain seq x y z
N MET A 1 -21.20 -48.27 13.70
CA MET A 1 -22.56 -48.31 14.28
C MET A 1 -22.43 -48.17 15.78
N ILE A 2 -22.86 -47.05 16.36
CA ILE A 2 -23.29 -46.90 17.77
C ILE A 2 -24.22 -45.67 17.77
N ARG A 3 -25.45 -45.87 18.23
CA ARG A 3 -26.49 -44.87 18.46
C ARG A 3 -26.71 -44.78 19.97
N VAL A 4 -26.66 -43.59 20.58
CA VAL A 4 -27.38 -43.18 21.82
C VAL A 4 -27.15 -41.67 21.97
N ALA A 5 -28.03 -40.80 22.46
CA ALA A 5 -29.48 -40.60 22.40
C ALA A 5 -29.70 -39.15 22.88
N LEU A 6 -30.76 -38.53 22.34
CA LEU A 6 -31.26 -37.18 22.61
C LEU A 6 -31.50 -36.89 24.10
N THR A 7 -31.27 -35.65 24.53
CA THR A 7 -32.04 -35.03 25.63
C THR A 7 -32.28 -33.54 25.32
N CYS A 8 -33.57 -33.18 25.27
CA CYS A 8 -34.10 -31.82 25.11
C CYS A 8 -34.34 -31.15 26.48
N ALA A 9 -34.52 -29.81 26.43
CA ALA A 9 -35.15 -28.87 27.38
C ALA A 9 -34.16 -27.89 28.05
N ALA A 10 -34.41 -26.59 28.18
CA ALA A 10 -35.49 -25.70 27.73
C ALA A 10 -35.05 -24.22 27.82
N ILE A 11 -35.55 -23.42 26.88
CA ILE A 11 -36.05 -22.03 26.94
C ILE A 11 -35.72 -21.20 28.21
N GLY A 12 -35.08 -20.05 27.99
CA GLY A 12 -35.06 -18.90 28.91
C GLY A 12 -34.77 -17.57 28.18
N CYS A 13 -35.82 -16.76 27.97
CA CYS A 13 -35.74 -15.37 27.50
C CYS A 13 -35.13 -14.45 28.56
N ALA A 14 -34.27 -13.49 28.19
CA ALA A 14 -34.05 -12.26 28.94
C ALA A 14 -33.23 -11.18 28.19
N VAL A 15 -33.97 -10.18 27.72
CA VAL A 15 -33.70 -8.71 27.72
C VAL A 15 -32.60 -8.09 26.83
N LEU A 16 -33.07 -7.21 25.96
CA LEU A 16 -32.35 -6.18 25.21
C LEU A 16 -31.56 -5.23 26.15
N SER A 17 -30.36 -4.81 25.73
CA SER A 17 -29.70 -3.62 26.27
C SER A 17 -28.94 -2.92 25.14
N ALA A 18 -29.60 -1.93 24.53
CA ALA A 18 -28.98 -0.98 23.62
C ALA A 18 -28.12 0.00 24.44
N CYS A 19 -26.82 0.07 24.14
CA CYS A 19 -25.96 1.13 24.68
C CYS A 19 -26.18 2.40 23.85
N ALA A 20 -27.07 3.28 24.31
CA ALA A 20 -27.15 4.65 23.84
C ALA A 20 -26.15 5.50 24.65
N ASN A 21 -25.07 5.96 24.01
CA ASN A 21 -24.15 6.92 24.59
C ASN A 21 -24.74 8.34 24.43
N THR A 22 -25.48 8.80 25.44
CA THR A 22 -25.96 10.18 25.52
C THR A 22 -24.87 11.04 26.17
N VAL A 23 -24.20 11.88 25.37
CA VAL A 23 -23.28 12.90 25.89
C VAL A 23 -24.10 14.03 26.50
N ALA A 24 -24.03 14.14 27.83
CA ALA A 24 -24.57 15.28 28.57
C ALA A 24 -23.58 16.44 28.55
N GLY A 25 -23.82 17.42 27.67
CA GLY A 25 -23.19 18.74 27.74
C GLY A 25 -24.14 19.73 28.40
N THR A 26 -23.72 20.32 29.51
CA THR A 26 -24.49 21.34 30.25
C THR A 26 -24.47 22.69 29.52
N PRO A 27 -25.62 23.34 29.26
CA PRO A 27 -25.64 24.70 28.75
C PRO A 27 -25.34 25.69 29.88
N VAL A 28 -24.33 26.55 29.69
CA VAL A 28 -24.12 27.72 30.55
C VAL A 28 -25.05 28.83 30.08
N ALA A 29 -26.00 29.21 30.94
CA ALA A 29 -26.92 30.31 30.70
C ALA A 29 -26.24 31.67 30.95
N GLY A 30 -26.30 32.56 29.96
CA GLY A 30 -26.08 34.00 30.15
C GLY A 30 -27.43 34.72 30.22
N GLN A 31 -27.82 35.16 31.42
CA GLN A 31 -28.85 36.17 31.68
C GLN A 31 -28.36 37.53 31.13
N GLY A 32 -29.13 38.51 30.66
CA GLY A 32 -30.58 38.69 30.48
C GLY A 32 -30.84 40.09 29.90
N VAL A 33 -31.89 40.19 29.06
CA VAL A 33 -32.84 41.30 28.77
C VAL A 33 -32.34 42.76 28.73
N ILE A 34 -32.48 43.45 27.56
CA ILE A 34 -33.38 44.62 27.32
C ILE A 34 -33.78 44.66 25.82
N ALA A 35 -35.02 45.07 25.56
CA ALA A 35 -35.79 45.04 24.31
C ALA A 35 -35.30 45.91 23.13
N GLY A 36 -35.62 45.45 21.91
CA GLY A 36 -35.59 46.25 20.68
C GLY A 36 -35.80 45.40 19.43
N SER A 37 -37.05 45.30 18.94
CA SER A 37 -37.37 44.67 17.66
C SER A 37 -36.83 45.49 16.48
N ALA A 38 -35.85 44.95 15.74
CA ALA A 38 -35.63 45.19 14.31
C ALA A 38 -34.71 44.09 13.77
N ALA A 39 -35.10 43.46 12.66
CA ALA A 39 -34.46 42.28 12.08
C ALA A 39 -33.01 42.53 11.61
N PRO A 40 -32.05 41.67 11.95
CA PRO A 40 -30.76 41.64 11.25
C PRO A 40 -30.71 40.49 10.25
N SER A 41 -30.29 40.82 9.02
CA SER A 41 -29.75 39.87 8.06
C SER A 41 -28.56 39.15 8.70
N SER A 42 -28.70 37.84 8.95
CA SER A 42 -27.60 37.02 9.45
C SER A 42 -26.52 36.89 8.39
N SER A 43 -25.41 37.59 8.59
CA SER A 43 -24.10 37.21 8.08
C SER A 43 -23.70 35.89 8.74
N ALA A 44 -24.12 34.76 8.16
CA ALA A 44 -23.60 33.46 8.56
C ALA A 44 -22.24 33.24 7.88
N ARG A 45 -21.20 33.12 8.71
CA ARG A 45 -19.87 32.66 8.32
C ARG A 45 -20.01 31.31 7.59
N PRO A 46 -19.31 31.05 6.48
CA PRO A 46 -19.43 29.77 5.79
C PRO A 46 -19.08 28.63 6.75
N ILE A 47 -19.99 27.66 6.85
CA ILE A 47 -19.71 26.36 7.45
C ILE A 47 -18.58 25.75 6.62
N PRO A 48 -17.48 25.24 7.22
CA PRO A 48 -16.50 24.47 6.47
C PRO A 48 -17.25 23.33 5.76
N GLY A 49 -17.20 23.33 4.44
CA GLY A 49 -17.75 22.24 3.66
C GLY A 49 -17.05 20.91 4.00
N PRO A 50 -17.55 19.80 3.46
CA PRO A 50 -16.81 18.53 3.49
C PRO A 50 -15.36 18.78 3.05
N PRO A 51 -14.36 18.08 3.61
CA PRO A 51 -12.97 18.31 3.24
C PRO A 51 -12.86 18.27 1.73
N ALA A 52 -12.19 19.28 1.18
CA ALA A 52 -11.86 19.33 -0.23
C ALA A 52 -11.18 18.01 -0.61
N VAL A 53 -11.52 17.51 -1.79
CA VAL A 53 -10.78 16.44 -2.45
C VAL A 53 -9.30 16.81 -2.35
N VAL A 54 -8.50 15.96 -1.70
CA VAL A 54 -7.05 16.12 -1.63
C VAL A 54 -6.55 16.32 -3.05
N GLU A 55 -5.97 17.49 -3.33
CA GLU A 55 -5.35 17.73 -4.63
C GLU A 55 -4.18 16.75 -4.78
N ALA A 56 -3.93 16.31 -6.01
CA ALA A 56 -2.90 15.34 -6.38
C ALA A 56 -1.44 15.81 -6.13
N GLY A 57 -1.22 16.78 -5.22
CA GLY A 57 0.07 17.36 -4.88
C GLY A 57 0.62 17.01 -3.50
N GLU A 58 -0.12 16.31 -2.63
CA GLU A 58 0.28 16.08 -1.23
C GLU A 58 0.65 14.64 -0.87
N GLN A 59 0.52 13.69 -1.82
CA GLN A 59 0.87 12.29 -1.57
C GLN A 59 2.39 12.06 -1.76
N PRO A 60 3.09 11.40 -0.82
CA PRO A 60 4.53 11.15 -0.94
C PRO A 60 4.90 10.43 -2.23
N GLY A 61 5.93 10.89 -2.94
CA GLY A 61 6.48 10.19 -4.10
C GLY A 61 5.58 10.14 -5.34
N VAL A 62 4.47 10.88 -5.34
CA VAL A 62 3.66 11.12 -6.53
C VAL A 62 4.25 12.34 -7.24
N VAL A 63 4.72 12.13 -8.46
CA VAL A 63 5.14 13.20 -9.38
C VAL A 63 4.08 13.35 -10.47
N PRO A 64 3.95 14.53 -11.11
CA PRO A 64 3.05 14.68 -12.24
C PRO A 64 3.27 13.55 -13.25
N THR A 65 2.20 12.88 -13.67
CA THR A 65 2.28 11.74 -14.59
C THR A 65 3.07 12.16 -15.83
N ALA A 66 4.25 11.58 -15.99
CA ALA A 66 5.07 11.83 -17.16
C ALA A 66 4.36 11.29 -18.41
N ALA A 67 4.56 11.95 -19.54
CA ALA A 67 4.17 11.35 -20.81
C ALA A 67 4.81 9.96 -20.95
N PRO A 68 4.11 8.97 -21.54
CA PRO A 68 4.68 7.64 -21.71
C PRO A 68 6.05 7.71 -22.36
N ALA A 69 7.00 6.95 -21.79
CA ALA A 69 8.33 6.87 -22.37
C ALA A 69 8.26 6.25 -23.78
N PRO A 70 9.15 6.66 -24.71
CA PRO A 70 9.19 6.07 -26.04
C PRO A 70 9.35 4.55 -26.01
N ALA A 71 8.80 3.86 -27.00
CA ALA A 71 9.02 2.43 -27.16
C ALA A 71 10.53 2.13 -27.26
N GLY A 72 10.99 1.09 -26.56
CA GLY A 72 12.41 0.76 -26.44
C GLY A 72 13.22 1.68 -25.52
N ALA A 73 12.61 2.67 -24.87
CA ALA A 73 13.30 3.47 -23.87
C ALA A 73 13.73 2.62 -22.68
N THR A 74 14.88 2.96 -22.11
CA THR A 74 15.36 2.35 -20.88
C THR A 74 15.63 3.45 -19.87
N CYS A 75 15.31 3.17 -18.61
CA CYS A 75 15.88 3.90 -17.49
C CYS A 75 16.65 2.93 -16.61
N ALA A 76 17.83 3.35 -16.19
CA ALA A 76 18.67 2.62 -15.26
C ALA A 76 19.03 3.55 -14.08
N PRO A 77 19.23 3.00 -12.88
CA PRO A 77 19.81 3.76 -11.78
C PRO A 77 21.22 4.24 -12.14
N ASP A 78 21.65 5.34 -11.53
CA ASP A 78 22.99 5.92 -11.75
C ASP A 78 24.10 4.91 -11.46
N GLU A 79 23.90 4.08 -10.43
CA GLU A 79 24.76 2.96 -10.09
C GLU A 79 24.00 1.64 -10.30
N PRO A 80 24.19 0.95 -11.44
CA PRO A 80 23.53 -0.31 -11.70
C PRO A 80 24.05 -1.42 -10.79
N PRO A 81 23.19 -2.37 -10.38
CA PRO A 81 23.62 -3.46 -9.52
C PRO A 81 24.67 -4.33 -10.23
N PRO A 82 25.70 -4.83 -9.53
CA PRO A 82 26.74 -5.67 -10.13
C PRO A 82 26.19 -6.95 -10.75
N VAL A 83 25.14 -7.49 -10.14
CA VAL A 83 24.36 -8.64 -10.62
C VAL A 83 22.89 -8.28 -10.50
N GLY A 84 22.15 -8.41 -11.60
CA GLY A 84 20.72 -8.12 -11.65
C GLY A 84 19.89 -9.31 -12.11
N VAL A 85 18.64 -9.34 -11.67
CA VAL A 85 17.61 -10.27 -12.16
C VAL A 85 16.58 -9.47 -12.93
N THR A 86 16.34 -9.88 -14.18
CA THR A 86 15.26 -9.31 -14.99
C THR A 86 13.96 -10.07 -14.75
N ALA A 87 12.96 -9.38 -14.22
CA ALA A 87 11.59 -9.81 -14.09
C ALA A 87 10.77 -9.39 -15.32
N SER A 88 9.92 -10.29 -15.81
CA SER A 88 9.00 -10.04 -16.93
C SER A 88 7.77 -10.92 -16.82
N ILE A 89 6.65 -10.43 -17.34
CA ILE A 89 5.38 -11.17 -17.40
C ILE A 89 4.98 -11.45 -18.86
N ASP A 90 4.00 -12.32 -19.06
CA ASP A 90 3.45 -12.67 -20.37
C ASP A 90 2.49 -11.60 -20.92
N ASP A 91 2.95 -10.34 -20.93
CA ASP A 91 2.26 -9.21 -21.53
C ASP A 91 3.26 -8.40 -22.38
N PRO A 92 3.09 -8.34 -23.70
CA PRO A 92 4.05 -7.67 -24.59
C PRO A 92 4.13 -6.15 -24.38
N ALA A 93 3.13 -5.54 -23.73
CA ALA A 93 3.15 -4.11 -23.40
C ALA A 93 3.81 -3.83 -22.03
N ALA A 94 4.06 -4.85 -21.21
CA ALA A 94 4.62 -4.69 -19.88
C ALA A 94 6.11 -4.31 -19.93
N PRO A 95 6.57 -3.42 -19.03
CA PRO A 95 7.99 -3.13 -18.90
C PRO A 95 8.74 -4.35 -18.36
N LYS A 96 10.01 -4.49 -18.73
CA LYS A 96 10.92 -5.43 -18.08
C LYS A 96 11.65 -4.72 -16.96
N ILE A 97 11.71 -5.35 -15.79
CA ILE A 97 12.23 -4.75 -14.57
C ILE A 97 13.50 -5.47 -14.16
N THR A 98 14.60 -4.76 -13.95
CA THR A 98 15.85 -5.38 -13.46
C THR A 98 16.20 -4.87 -12.09
N VAL A 99 16.14 -5.77 -11.10
CA VAL A 99 16.46 -5.51 -9.69
C VAL A 99 17.82 -6.09 -9.34
N ALA A 100 18.43 -5.63 -8.24
CA ALA A 100 19.64 -6.24 -7.71
C ALA A 100 19.40 -7.71 -7.32
N LEU A 101 20.39 -8.58 -7.51
CA LEU A 101 20.42 -9.91 -6.91
C LEU A 101 21.39 -9.90 -5.73
N PRO A 102 20.91 -9.92 -4.48
CA PRO A 102 21.80 -9.96 -3.33
C PRO A 102 22.65 -11.24 -3.33
N THR A 103 23.84 -11.16 -2.72
CA THR A 103 24.74 -12.32 -2.65
C THR A 103 24.10 -13.45 -1.85
N GLY A 104 24.20 -14.69 -2.34
CA GLY A 104 23.63 -15.87 -1.68
C GLY A 104 22.13 -16.09 -1.94
N TRP A 105 21.49 -15.19 -2.69
CA TRP A 105 20.11 -15.37 -3.11
C TRP A 105 20.01 -16.20 -4.40
N SER A 106 18.87 -16.86 -4.57
CA SER A 106 18.49 -17.57 -5.78
C SER A 106 17.24 -16.95 -6.40
N THR A 107 17.01 -17.21 -7.69
CA THR A 107 15.87 -16.66 -8.42
C THR A 107 15.14 -17.73 -9.22
N SER A 108 13.84 -17.55 -9.39
CA SER A 108 13.01 -18.28 -10.35
C SER A 108 12.07 -17.32 -11.08
N ALA A 109 11.53 -17.77 -12.20
CA ALA A 109 10.40 -17.09 -12.83
C ALA A 109 9.19 -17.09 -11.87
N GLY A 110 8.34 -16.08 -12.01
CA GLY A 110 7.01 -16.07 -11.39
C GLY A 110 5.93 -16.51 -12.39
N ASP A 111 4.68 -16.26 -12.02
CA ASP A 111 3.49 -16.57 -12.82
C ASP A 111 2.50 -15.41 -12.74
N GLY A 112 1.70 -15.23 -13.80
CA GLY A 112 0.71 -14.15 -13.88
C GLY A 112 1.37 -12.77 -13.82
N ASP A 113 0.97 -11.94 -12.86
CA ASP A 113 1.56 -10.61 -12.64
C ASP A 113 2.94 -10.69 -11.95
N VAL A 114 3.38 -11.86 -11.45
CA VAL A 114 4.69 -11.99 -10.80
C VAL A 114 5.74 -12.29 -11.85
N GLY A 115 6.65 -11.34 -12.10
CA GLY A 115 7.70 -11.50 -13.10
C GLY A 115 8.94 -12.24 -12.59
N ALA A 116 9.20 -12.22 -11.28
CA ALA A 116 10.28 -12.97 -10.66
C ALA A 116 10.00 -13.26 -9.18
N ARG A 117 10.58 -14.37 -8.69
CA ARG A 117 10.66 -14.71 -7.27
C ARG A 117 12.11 -14.90 -6.89
N LEU A 118 12.49 -14.38 -5.73
CA LEU A 118 13.83 -14.51 -5.19
C LEU A 118 13.75 -15.10 -3.79
N THR A 119 14.72 -15.95 -3.45
CA THR A 119 14.81 -16.60 -2.15
C THR A 119 16.19 -16.38 -1.58
N GLY A 120 16.21 -15.78 -0.39
CA GLY A 120 17.39 -15.46 0.38
C GLY A 120 17.66 -16.47 1.50
N PRO A 121 18.69 -16.19 2.32
CA PRO A 121 18.96 -16.95 3.53
C PRO A 121 17.86 -16.74 4.58
N ASP A 122 17.84 -17.59 5.61
CA ASP A 122 17.07 -17.36 6.86
C ASP A 122 15.57 -17.06 6.69
N GLY A 123 14.97 -17.58 5.60
CA GLY A 123 13.55 -17.42 5.30
C GLY A 123 13.20 -16.07 4.65
N GLU A 124 14.20 -15.30 4.23
CA GLU A 124 14.00 -14.10 3.42
C GLU A 124 13.48 -14.45 2.03
N THR A 125 12.47 -13.72 1.59
CA THR A 125 11.94 -13.87 0.23
C THR A 125 11.71 -12.51 -0.41
N ALA A 126 11.71 -12.48 -1.73
CA ALA A 126 11.29 -11.32 -2.48
C ALA A 126 10.50 -11.69 -3.73
N THR A 127 9.63 -10.78 -4.14
CA THR A 127 8.86 -10.93 -5.39
C THR A 127 8.87 -9.63 -6.16
N VAL A 128 8.94 -9.74 -7.49
CA VAL A 128 8.77 -8.60 -8.39
C VAL A 128 7.44 -8.80 -9.10
N THR A 129 6.48 -7.93 -8.81
CA THR A 129 5.14 -7.93 -9.41
C THR A 129 5.05 -6.78 -10.42
N ILE A 130 4.46 -7.06 -11.58
CA ILE A 130 4.22 -6.12 -12.67
C ILE A 130 2.75 -6.23 -13.02
N ARG A 131 1.92 -5.35 -12.49
CA ARG A 131 0.46 -5.41 -12.65
C ARG A 131 -0.03 -4.26 -13.51
N ARG A 132 -0.81 -4.55 -14.54
CA ARG A 132 -1.48 -3.50 -15.32
C ARG A 132 -2.46 -2.73 -14.43
N THR A 133 -2.45 -1.41 -14.52
CA THR A 133 -3.34 -0.54 -13.75
C THR A 133 -3.97 0.54 -14.63
N PRO A 134 -5.29 0.78 -14.52
CA PRO A 134 -5.96 1.92 -15.15
C PRO A 134 -5.90 3.19 -14.29
N LEU A 135 -5.36 3.09 -13.06
CA LEU A 135 -5.37 4.18 -12.10
C LEU A 135 -4.18 5.12 -12.33
N ASP A 136 -4.38 6.40 -12.03
CA ASP A 136 -3.31 7.37 -11.89
C ASP A 136 -2.39 6.99 -10.70
N PRO A 137 -1.13 7.48 -10.67
CA PRO A 137 -0.15 7.05 -9.68
C PRO A 137 -0.62 7.15 -8.22
N GLY A 138 -1.24 8.27 -7.84
CA GLY A 138 -1.73 8.48 -6.47
C GLY A 138 -2.72 7.40 -6.03
N ALA A 139 -3.77 7.18 -6.83
CA ALA A 139 -4.80 6.18 -6.56
C ALA A 139 -4.25 4.74 -6.61
N ALA A 140 -3.29 4.47 -7.51
CA ALA A 140 -2.64 3.15 -7.58
C ALA A 140 -1.83 2.86 -6.30
N PHE A 141 -1.13 3.85 -5.77
CA PHE A 141 -0.34 3.71 -4.54
C PHE A 141 -1.21 3.64 -3.29
N GLU A 142 -2.29 4.42 -3.22
CA GLU A 142 -3.29 4.31 -2.14
C GLU A 142 -3.90 2.91 -2.10
N GLN A 143 -4.34 2.40 -3.26
CA GLN A 143 -4.86 1.04 -3.34
C GLN A 143 -3.81 0.00 -2.91
N TYR A 144 -2.55 0.16 -3.32
CA TYR A 144 -1.48 -0.75 -2.91
C TYR A 144 -1.26 -0.74 -1.39
N ALA A 145 -1.23 0.44 -0.78
CA ALA A 145 -1.05 0.58 0.66
C ALA A 145 -2.25 0.00 1.45
N ASP A 146 -3.47 0.20 0.96
CA ASP A 146 -4.69 -0.37 1.55
C ASP A 146 -4.68 -1.90 1.47
N ASP A 147 -4.29 -2.47 0.33
CA ASP A 147 -4.14 -3.92 0.16
C ASP A 147 -3.08 -4.48 1.14
N ALA A 148 -1.94 -3.79 1.28
CA ALA A 148 -0.88 -4.19 2.21
C ALA A 148 -1.32 -4.12 3.68
N LEU A 149 -2.11 -3.10 4.05
CA LEU A 149 -2.70 -2.99 5.39
C LEU A 149 -3.75 -4.07 5.64
N GLY A 150 -4.56 -4.37 4.62
CA GLY A 150 -5.62 -5.39 4.65
C GLY A 150 -5.12 -6.83 4.70
N ALA A 151 -3.82 -7.07 4.49
CA ALA A 151 -3.22 -8.40 4.46
C ALA A 151 -3.32 -9.16 5.81
N SER A 152 -3.49 -8.48 6.94
CA SER A 152 -3.62 -9.14 8.25
C SER A 152 -4.42 -8.36 9.30
N THR A 153 -4.72 -9.02 10.42
CA THR A 153 -5.40 -8.41 11.58
C THR A 153 -4.55 -7.37 12.31
N VAL A 154 -3.22 -7.48 12.25
CA VAL A 154 -2.28 -6.54 12.86
C VAL A 154 -1.25 -6.15 11.81
N SER A 155 -1.48 -5.01 11.18
CA SER A 155 -0.60 -4.45 10.15
C SER A 155 -0.21 -3.03 10.53
N SER A 156 1.04 -2.67 10.27
CA SER A 156 1.51 -1.29 10.31
C SER A 156 2.31 -1.03 9.05
N VAL A 157 2.09 0.13 8.44
CA VAL A 157 2.77 0.55 7.21
C VAL A 157 3.24 1.99 7.38
N SER A 158 4.49 2.25 7.00
CA SER A 158 5.07 3.58 6.82
C SER A 158 5.40 3.78 5.35
N VAL A 159 5.05 4.96 4.82
CA VAL A 159 5.28 5.33 3.42
C VAL A 159 6.37 6.39 3.35
N LEU A 160 7.32 6.17 2.44
CA LEU A 160 8.41 7.08 2.14
C LEU A 160 8.36 7.43 0.65
N PRO A 161 8.64 8.70 0.28
CA PRO A 161 8.81 9.04 -1.13
C PRO A 161 10.01 8.29 -1.71
N GLY A 162 9.93 7.98 -3.00
CA GLY A 162 11.06 7.42 -3.73
C GLY A 162 10.78 7.53 -5.21
N ASP A 163 11.07 8.67 -5.82
CA ASP A 163 10.97 8.77 -7.27
C ASP A 163 11.91 7.72 -7.89
N LEU A 164 11.48 7.11 -8.99
CA LEU A 164 12.28 6.13 -9.68
C LEU A 164 12.42 6.60 -11.12
N CYS A 165 13.62 7.02 -11.53
CA CYS A 165 13.84 7.30 -12.96
C CYS A 165 12.93 8.41 -13.55
N GLY A 166 12.42 9.32 -12.72
CA GLY A 166 11.41 10.32 -13.12
C GLY A 166 9.97 9.79 -13.18
N TYR A 167 9.76 8.50 -12.88
CA TYR A 167 8.45 7.93 -12.60
C TYR A 167 8.05 8.19 -11.15
N SER A 168 6.74 8.26 -10.91
CA SER A 168 6.18 8.24 -9.56
C SER A 168 6.59 6.95 -8.86
N GLY A 169 7.00 7.04 -7.60
CA GLY A 169 7.39 5.87 -6.83
C GLY A 169 7.42 6.11 -5.33
N GLN A 170 7.30 5.02 -4.58
CA GLN A 170 7.32 5.04 -3.12
C GLN A 170 8.15 3.88 -2.59
N LYS A 171 8.55 4.00 -1.32
CA LYS A 171 8.99 2.89 -0.50
C LYS A 171 8.00 2.69 0.63
N LEU A 172 7.62 1.45 0.89
CA LEU A 172 6.77 1.09 2.02
C LEU A 172 7.58 0.21 2.96
N LEU A 173 7.33 0.36 4.25
CA LEU A 173 7.86 -0.52 5.29
C LEU A 173 6.74 -0.93 6.17
N GLY A 174 6.73 -2.19 6.57
CA GLY A 174 5.72 -2.63 7.48
C GLY A 174 6.03 -3.94 8.15
N SER A 175 5.05 -4.36 8.92
CA SER A 175 5.01 -5.68 9.52
C SER A 175 3.57 -6.13 9.56
N TRP A 176 3.34 -7.41 9.31
CA TRP A 176 2.03 -8.01 9.51
C TRP A 176 2.13 -9.31 10.30
N SER A 177 1.03 -9.68 10.95
CA SER A 177 0.99 -10.86 11.80
C SER A 177 -0.42 -11.45 11.83
N GLU A 178 -0.56 -12.67 11.32
CA GLU A 178 -1.76 -13.49 11.58
C GLU A 178 -1.80 -14.05 13.02
N SER A 179 -0.63 -14.18 13.65
CA SER A 179 -0.43 -14.67 15.02
C SER A 179 0.99 -14.29 15.48
N PRO A 180 1.27 -14.13 16.78
CA PRO A 180 2.60 -13.74 17.26
C PRO A 180 3.75 -14.63 16.77
N GLN A 181 3.45 -15.89 16.42
CA GLN A 181 4.44 -16.84 15.91
C GLN A 181 4.69 -16.77 14.39
N ARG A 182 3.86 -16.01 13.66
CA ARG A 182 3.86 -15.84 12.20
C ARG A 182 3.87 -14.35 11.83
N ALA A 183 4.64 -13.58 12.58
CA ALA A 183 4.87 -12.18 12.26
C ALA A 183 6.02 -12.08 11.23
N VAL A 184 5.84 -11.20 10.26
CA VAL A 184 6.87 -10.86 9.26
C VAL A 184 7.10 -9.35 9.28
N THR A 185 8.30 -8.97 8.90
CA THR A 185 8.65 -7.60 8.56
C THR A 185 8.90 -7.56 7.05
N PHE A 186 8.46 -6.49 6.41
CA PHE A 186 8.61 -6.34 4.97
C PHE A 186 8.97 -4.92 4.57
N GLY A 187 9.43 -4.77 3.35
CA GLY A 187 9.46 -3.50 2.64
C GLY A 187 9.11 -3.67 1.18
N ASP A 188 8.61 -2.60 0.59
CA ASP A 188 8.26 -2.53 -0.83
C ASP A 188 8.96 -1.35 -1.49
N ARG A 189 9.37 -1.53 -2.74
CA ARG A 189 9.71 -0.47 -3.69
C ARG A 189 8.66 -0.50 -4.80
N ILE A 190 7.82 0.52 -4.88
CA ILE A 190 6.78 0.60 -5.90
C ILE A 190 7.03 1.74 -6.87
N ALA A 191 6.63 1.55 -8.13
CA ALA A 191 6.68 2.57 -9.17
C ALA A 191 5.49 2.44 -10.13
N HIS A 192 4.97 3.58 -10.59
CA HIS A 192 3.94 3.65 -11.62
C HIS A 192 4.60 3.96 -12.97
N ILE A 193 4.47 3.05 -13.93
CA ILE A 193 5.21 3.08 -15.19
C ILE A 193 4.22 3.16 -16.35
N PRO A 194 4.10 4.33 -17.02
CA PRO A 194 3.30 4.45 -18.23
C PRO A 194 4.02 3.81 -19.43
N THR A 195 3.29 2.97 -20.17
CA THR A 195 3.75 2.24 -21.35
C THR A 195 2.71 2.36 -22.47
N GLY A 196 2.92 3.28 -23.41
CA GLY A 196 1.96 3.55 -24.47
C GLY A 196 0.61 4.03 -23.92
N GLU A 197 -0.46 3.28 -24.20
CA GLU A 197 -1.84 3.62 -23.79
C GLU A 197 -2.24 3.04 -22.43
N THR A 198 -1.35 2.33 -21.75
CA THR A 198 -1.61 1.72 -20.44
C THR A 198 -0.51 2.05 -19.45
N ALA A 199 -0.69 1.66 -18.19
CA ALA A 199 0.31 1.80 -17.16
C ALA A 199 0.41 0.51 -16.34
N TYR A 200 1.56 0.35 -15.70
CA TYR A 200 1.83 -0.76 -14.80
C TYR A 200 2.24 -0.24 -13.43
N LEU A 201 1.67 -0.82 -12.39
CA LEU A 201 2.21 -0.73 -11.05
C LEU A 201 3.22 -1.86 -10.88
N VAL A 202 4.47 -1.46 -10.68
CA VAL A 202 5.56 -2.39 -10.35
C VAL A 202 5.77 -2.35 -8.86
N ALA A 203 5.90 -3.52 -8.24
CA ALA A 203 6.22 -3.67 -6.82
C ALA A 203 7.34 -4.69 -6.64
N VAL A 204 8.43 -4.27 -6.01
CA VAL A 204 9.47 -5.15 -5.49
C VAL A 204 9.22 -5.30 -3.99
N HIS A 205 8.72 -6.45 -3.60
CA HIS A 205 8.39 -6.79 -2.22
C HIS A 205 9.51 -7.65 -1.64
N VAL A 206 10.02 -7.32 -0.46
CA VAL A 206 10.98 -8.14 0.29
C VAL A 206 10.47 -8.34 1.72
N GLU A 207 10.53 -9.57 2.22
CA GLU A 207 10.07 -9.90 3.56
C GLU A 207 10.95 -10.94 4.25
N ALA A 208 10.89 -10.94 5.58
CA ALA A 208 11.48 -11.98 6.42
C ALA A 208 10.64 -12.20 7.69
N PRO A 209 10.73 -13.39 8.30
CA PRO A 209 10.20 -13.61 9.64
C PRO A 209 10.83 -12.65 10.65
N VAL A 210 10.06 -12.09 11.59
CA VAL A 210 10.58 -11.15 12.61
C VAL A 210 11.66 -11.73 13.53
N ARG A 211 11.89 -13.05 13.49
CA ARG A 211 12.94 -13.72 14.28
C ARG A 211 14.30 -13.71 13.60
N THR A 212 14.37 -13.26 12.35
CA THR A 212 15.62 -13.05 11.62
C THR A 212 16.24 -11.76 12.16
N SER A 213 17.23 -11.89 13.04
CA SER A 213 17.71 -10.79 13.88
C SER A 213 18.35 -9.62 13.11
N ASP A 214 18.78 -9.89 11.88
CA ASP A 214 19.62 -8.97 11.11
C ASP A 214 18.90 -8.44 9.85
N PHE A 215 17.64 -8.82 9.63
CA PHE A 215 16.87 -8.35 8.48
C PHE A 215 16.32 -6.94 8.75
N ASP A 216 16.85 -5.96 8.00
CA ASP A 216 16.28 -4.63 7.87
C ASP A 216 15.94 -4.37 6.39
N PRO A 217 14.64 -4.31 6.03
CA PRO A 217 14.23 -4.07 4.65
C PRO A 217 14.86 -2.81 4.05
N LEU A 218 15.06 -1.75 4.84
CA LEU A 218 15.61 -0.47 4.34
C LEU A 218 17.05 -0.59 3.85
N THR A 219 17.78 -1.58 4.34
CA THR A 219 19.16 -1.84 3.94
C THR A 219 19.26 -2.89 2.83
N SER A 220 18.13 -3.48 2.44
CA SER A 220 18.11 -4.48 1.37
C SER A 220 18.36 -3.80 0.02
N PRO A 221 19.34 -4.29 -0.77
CA PRO A 221 19.58 -3.75 -2.11
C PRO A 221 18.42 -4.03 -3.09
N LEU A 222 17.44 -4.85 -2.69
CA LEU A 222 16.20 -5.05 -3.45
C LEU A 222 15.26 -3.83 -3.37
N LEU A 223 15.42 -2.97 -2.36
CA LEU A 223 14.66 -1.72 -2.23
C LEU A 223 15.39 -0.49 -2.80
N ASP A 224 16.53 -0.68 -3.44
CA ASP A 224 17.20 0.36 -4.21
C ASP A 224 16.46 0.63 -5.53
N ASP A 225 16.93 1.62 -6.28
CA ASP A 225 16.37 1.93 -7.59
C ASP A 225 16.66 0.79 -8.58
N PHE A 226 15.64 0.42 -9.35
CA PHE A 226 15.70 -0.66 -10.34
C PHE A 226 15.61 -0.13 -11.76
N SER A 227 16.14 -0.91 -12.72
CA SER A 227 16.06 -0.53 -14.13
C SER A 227 14.70 -0.88 -14.73
N VAL A 228 14.24 -0.04 -15.64
CA VAL A 228 12.98 -0.18 -16.39
C VAL A 228 13.30 -0.19 -17.88
N ALA A 229 12.89 -1.22 -18.61
CA ALA A 229 12.97 -1.28 -20.06
C ALA A 229 11.56 -1.35 -20.67
N ILE A 230 11.21 -0.33 -21.45
CA ILE A 230 9.93 -0.23 -22.16
C ILE A 230 10.00 -1.11 -23.41
N PRO A 231 8.99 -1.96 -23.68
CA PRO A 231 8.97 -2.76 -24.91
C PRO A 231 9.00 -1.88 -26.16
N SER A 232 9.61 -2.41 -27.22
CA SER A 232 9.76 -1.77 -28.54
C SER A 232 8.58 -2.04 -29.46
#